data_AF-A0A7C1K171-F1
#
_entry.id   AF-A0A7C1K171-F1
#
_cell.length_a   1.000
_cell.length_b   1.000
_cell.length_c   1.000
_cell.angle_alpha   90.00
_cell.angle_beta   90.00
_cell.angle_gamma   90.00
#
_symmetry.space_group_name_H-M   'P 1'
#
loop_
_entity.id
_entity.type
_entity.pdbx_description
1 polymer ?
#
loop_
_entity_poly.entity_id
_entity_poly.type
_entity_poly.pdbx_seq_one_letter_code
_entity_poly.pdbx_strand_id
1 'polypeptide(L)'
;MQTTKAILNRPVFTQRAFDSSALTVLTTLIHRFAEAGTYDLFIRRGEQVVHRAEVHVVREAEAAHQIDVDMARLSADPKGCDCGKRAGYTLREGGVMCFFVSKGISRYSVLVEQIGTKEKRTLLDSAKVIPEGDLFAVTLVLPGAYRALNTVANAEGLVEVAMPAERYRLDQPSIVEVKRTGRFSPHRVGILLGQTVVFRCGTQARIRLELVKPHDIVQKREQEKPRFTRRKSDKGK
;
A
#
# COMPACT_ATOMS: atom_id res chain seq x y z
N MET A 1 24.11 29.21 -12.46
CA MET A 1 23.27 28.00 -12.29
C MET A 1 22.20 28.30 -11.26
N GLN A 2 20.94 28.43 -11.67
CA GLN A 2 19.83 28.52 -10.72
C GLN A 2 19.59 27.12 -10.15
N THR A 3 19.75 26.97 -8.83
CA THR A 3 19.45 25.73 -8.13
C THR A 3 17.94 25.55 -8.11
N THR A 4 17.40 24.79 -9.05
CA THR A 4 15.99 24.41 -9.04
C THR A 4 15.74 23.56 -7.80
N LYS A 5 15.10 24.16 -6.79
CA LYS A 5 14.76 23.49 -5.54
C LYS A 5 13.77 22.36 -5.87
N ALA A 6 14.20 21.12 -5.76
CA ALA A 6 13.33 19.97 -6.02
C ALA A 6 12.12 20.03 -5.08
N ILE A 7 10.91 20.08 -5.65
CA ILE A 7 9.66 20.00 -4.90
C ILE A 7 9.47 18.53 -4.51
N LEU A 8 9.85 18.19 -3.29
CA LEU A 8 9.69 16.84 -2.75
C LEU A 8 8.26 16.66 -2.23
N ASN A 9 7.59 15.57 -2.63
CA ASN A 9 6.33 15.15 -2.01
C ASN A 9 6.63 14.59 -0.61
N ARG A 10 6.79 15.50 0.37
CA ARG A 10 7.25 15.18 1.73
C ARG A 10 6.53 14.00 2.39
N PRO A 11 5.19 13.89 2.32
CA PRO A 11 4.48 12.76 2.93
C PRO A 11 4.99 11.37 2.54
N VAL A 12 5.37 11.18 1.28
CA VAL A 12 5.93 9.91 0.79
C VAL A 12 7.22 9.55 1.54
N PHE A 13 8.05 10.54 1.84
CA PHE A 13 9.36 10.35 2.46
C PHE A 13 9.37 10.55 3.99
N THR A 14 8.21 10.81 4.61
CA THR A 14 8.10 10.93 6.07
C THR A 14 7.24 9.83 6.68
N GLN A 15 6.58 9.00 5.87
CA GLN A 15 5.73 7.94 6.35
C GLN A 15 6.55 6.80 6.97
N ARG A 16 6.29 6.54 8.25
CA ARG A 16 6.98 5.52 9.05
C ARG A 16 6.09 4.34 9.43
N ALA A 17 4.79 4.45 9.20
CA ALA A 17 3.81 3.43 9.54
C ALA A 17 2.80 3.24 8.41
N PHE A 18 2.41 1.99 8.20
CA PHE A 18 1.43 1.56 7.21
C PHE A 18 0.44 0.60 7.89
N ASP A 19 -0.84 0.72 7.58
CA ASP A 19 -1.90 -0.13 8.14
C ASP A 19 -2.86 -0.52 7.02
N SER A 20 -3.12 -1.81 6.86
CA SER A 20 -4.08 -2.30 5.86
C SER A 20 -5.49 -1.78 6.07
N SER A 21 -5.82 -1.32 7.29
CA SER A 21 -7.13 -0.74 7.59
C SER A 21 -7.31 0.70 7.13
N ALA A 22 -6.24 1.33 6.67
CA ALA A 22 -6.21 2.74 6.34
C ALA A 22 -5.17 2.98 5.24
N LEU A 23 -5.57 2.67 4.02
CA LEU A 23 -4.73 2.73 2.83
C LEU A 23 -4.27 4.17 2.58
N THR A 24 -2.98 4.31 2.32
CA THR A 24 -2.30 5.57 2.01
C THR A 24 -1.47 5.41 0.75
N VAL A 25 -0.76 6.47 0.36
CA VAL A 25 0.30 6.35 -0.66
C VAL A 25 1.29 5.26 -0.23
N LEU A 26 1.90 4.58 -1.22
CA LEU A 26 2.80 3.43 -1.07
C LEU A 26 2.12 2.13 -0.61
N THR A 27 0.79 2.11 -0.48
CA THR A 27 0.05 0.88 -0.18
C THR A 27 -0.90 0.52 -1.32
N THR A 28 -1.04 -0.78 -1.57
CA THR A 28 -2.03 -1.33 -2.50
C THR A 28 -2.74 -2.50 -1.83
N LEU A 29 -4.06 -2.50 -1.88
CA LEU A 29 -4.90 -3.64 -1.50
C LEU A 29 -5.42 -4.31 -2.77
N ILE A 30 -5.27 -5.62 -2.89
CA ILE A 30 -5.76 -6.38 -4.04
C ILE A 30 -6.81 -7.36 -3.53
N HIS A 31 -8.05 -7.15 -3.99
CA HIS A 31 -9.19 -7.99 -3.64
C HIS A 31 -9.56 -8.90 -4.81
N ARG A 32 -9.74 -10.19 -4.54
CA ARG A 32 -10.18 -11.17 -5.54
C ARG A 32 -11.68 -11.43 -5.45
N PHE A 33 -12.35 -11.32 -6.59
CA PHE A 33 -13.77 -11.68 -6.72
C PHE A 33 -13.91 -13.12 -7.22
N ALA A 34 -14.08 -14.06 -6.30
CA ALA A 34 -14.07 -15.49 -6.64
C ALA A 34 -15.34 -15.97 -7.37
N GLU A 35 -16.49 -15.36 -7.10
CA GLU A 35 -17.80 -15.83 -7.55
C GLU A 35 -18.46 -14.79 -8.48
N ALA A 36 -19.13 -15.24 -9.53
CA ALA A 36 -19.98 -14.39 -10.35
C ALA A 36 -21.15 -13.80 -9.54
N GLY A 37 -21.53 -12.56 -9.84
CA GLY A 37 -22.59 -11.85 -9.11
C GLY A 37 -22.44 -10.34 -9.18
N THR A 38 -23.33 -9.62 -8.50
CA THR A 38 -23.28 -8.16 -8.37
C THR A 38 -22.90 -7.78 -6.94
N TYR A 39 -22.00 -6.82 -6.81
CA TYR A 39 -21.46 -6.36 -5.52
C TYR A 39 -21.56 -4.85 -5.41
N ASP A 40 -21.96 -4.35 -4.24
CA ASP A 40 -21.87 -2.94 -3.88
C ASP A 40 -20.43 -2.66 -3.39
N LEU A 41 -19.77 -1.68 -4.00
CA LEU A 41 -18.44 -1.18 -3.63
C LEU A 41 -18.58 0.20 -2.98
N PHE A 42 -18.03 0.36 -1.79
CA PHE A 42 -17.91 1.64 -1.10
C PHE A 42 -16.45 1.94 -0.81
N ILE A 43 -16.00 3.14 -1.19
CA ILE A 43 -14.68 3.65 -0.82
C ILE A 43 -14.88 4.82 0.11
N ARG A 44 -14.26 4.74 1.28
CA ARG A 44 -14.33 5.77 2.32
C ARG A 44 -13.00 6.49 2.45
N ARG A 45 -13.06 7.78 2.75
CA ARG A 45 -11.93 8.61 3.16
C ARG A 45 -12.20 9.07 4.60
N GLY A 46 -11.51 8.44 5.57
CA GLY A 46 -11.97 8.47 6.95
C GLY A 46 -13.37 7.87 7.07
N GLU A 47 -14.29 8.60 7.70
CA GLU A 47 -15.70 8.18 7.87
C GLU A 47 -16.58 8.49 6.67
N GLN A 48 -16.12 9.35 5.75
CA GLN A 48 -16.94 9.80 4.62
C GLN A 48 -16.85 8.82 3.44
N VAL A 49 -17.99 8.32 2.96
CA VAL A 49 -18.07 7.63 1.66
C VAL A 49 -17.79 8.65 0.56
N VAL A 50 -16.71 8.43 -0.20
CA VAL A 50 -16.30 9.29 -1.31
C VAL A 50 -16.58 8.66 -2.67
N HIS A 51 -16.92 7.38 -2.71
CA HIS A 51 -17.31 6.70 -3.94
C HIS A 51 -18.21 5.51 -3.62
N ARG A 52 -19.25 5.34 -4.45
CA ARG A 52 -20.11 4.16 -4.47
C ARG A 52 -20.22 3.66 -5.90
N ALA A 53 -20.04 2.36 -6.10
CA ALA A 53 -20.15 1.72 -7.39
C ALA A 53 -20.76 0.33 -7.27
N GLU A 54 -21.20 -0.21 -8.41
CA GLU A 54 -21.53 -1.62 -8.55
C GLU A 54 -20.39 -2.35 -9.28
N VAL A 55 -20.07 -3.55 -8.82
CA VAL A 55 -19.12 -4.44 -9.48
C VAL A 55 -19.91 -5.65 -9.99
N HIS A 56 -19.96 -5.83 -11.30
CA HIS A 56 -20.57 -6.97 -11.96
C HIS A 56 -19.48 -7.98 -12.31
N VAL A 57 -19.52 -9.13 -11.65
CA VAL A 57 -18.59 -10.23 -11.87
C VAL A 57 -19.25 -11.25 -12.78
N VAL A 58 -18.71 -11.42 -13.98
CA VAL A 58 -19.30 -12.23 -15.06
C VAL A 58 -18.33 -13.32 -15.53
N ARG A 59 -18.87 -14.38 -16.15
CA ARG A 59 -18.06 -15.48 -16.70
C ARG A 59 -17.49 -15.22 -18.10
N GLU A 60 -17.93 -14.14 -18.73
CA GLU A 60 -17.61 -13.79 -20.11
C GLU A 60 -16.10 -13.60 -20.34
N ALA A 61 -15.62 -13.97 -21.53
CA ALA A 61 -14.20 -13.96 -21.86
C ALA A 61 -13.62 -12.54 -22.00
N GLU A 62 -14.45 -11.59 -22.45
CA GLU A 62 -14.05 -10.19 -22.71
C GLU A 62 -14.06 -9.31 -21.45
N ALA A 63 -14.53 -9.83 -20.31
CA ALA A 63 -14.55 -9.08 -19.06
C ALA A 63 -13.13 -8.88 -18.50
N ALA A 64 -12.90 -7.73 -17.88
CA ALA A 64 -11.57 -7.37 -17.38
C ALA A 64 -11.09 -8.37 -16.30
N HIS A 65 -9.83 -8.78 -16.39
CA HIS A 65 -9.19 -9.60 -15.36
C HIS A 65 -8.71 -8.79 -14.14
N GLN A 66 -8.44 -7.50 -14.37
CA GLN A 66 -7.92 -6.58 -13.36
C GLN A 66 -8.51 -5.19 -13.59
N ILE A 67 -8.91 -4.54 -12.51
CA ILE A 67 -9.29 -3.12 -12.51
C ILE A 67 -8.49 -2.39 -11.43
N ASP A 68 -7.79 -1.33 -11.83
CA ASP A 68 -6.99 -0.52 -10.93
C ASP A 68 -7.75 0.76 -10.53
N VAL A 69 -7.94 0.96 -9.23
CA VAL A 69 -8.70 2.09 -8.67
C VAL A 69 -7.78 3.00 -7.87
N ASP A 70 -7.50 4.17 -8.45
CA ASP A 70 -6.83 5.26 -7.73
C ASP A 70 -7.83 6.03 -6.87
N MET A 71 -7.87 5.69 -5.59
CA MET A 71 -8.82 6.26 -4.63
C MET A 71 -8.62 7.77 -4.42
N ALA A 72 -7.44 8.31 -4.75
CA ALA A 72 -7.15 9.73 -4.64
C ALA A 72 -7.74 10.58 -5.79
N ARG A 73 -8.21 9.93 -6.87
CA ARG A 73 -8.88 10.58 -8.00
C ARG A 73 -10.40 10.53 -7.90
N LEU A 74 -10.94 9.77 -6.96
CA LEU A 74 -12.37 9.68 -6.73
C LEU A 74 -12.85 10.97 -6.05
N SER A 75 -13.77 11.67 -6.70
CA SER A 75 -14.53 12.76 -6.09
C SER A 75 -15.72 12.18 -5.34
N ALA A 76 -16.00 12.70 -4.14
CA ALA A 76 -17.35 12.63 -3.61
C ALA A 76 -18.26 13.27 -4.66
N ASP A 77 -19.30 12.55 -5.11
CA ASP A 77 -20.22 13.06 -6.12
C ASP A 77 -20.53 14.54 -5.85
N PRO A 78 -20.35 15.43 -6.84
CA PRO A 78 -20.69 16.82 -6.66
C PRO A 78 -22.16 16.86 -6.25
N LYS A 79 -22.45 17.52 -5.12
CA LYS A 79 -23.82 17.85 -4.72
C LYS A 79 -24.50 18.56 -5.90
N GLY A 80 -25.30 17.84 -6.67
CA GLY A 80 -25.97 18.40 -7.85
C GLY A 80 -26.39 17.33 -8.84
N CYS A 81 -27.59 16.78 -8.62
CA CYS A 81 -28.46 16.17 -9.63
C CYS A 81 -27.74 15.36 -10.75
N ASP A 82 -27.37 14.11 -10.44
CA ASP A 82 -27.45 13.05 -11.44
C ASP A 82 -28.27 11.90 -10.83
N CYS A 83 -29.47 11.74 -11.35
CA CYS A 83 -30.47 10.82 -10.85
C CYS A 83 -30.03 9.37 -11.09
N GLY A 84 -29.34 8.78 -10.11
CA GLY A 84 -29.35 7.34 -9.87
C GLY A 84 -28.36 6.47 -10.64
N LYS A 85 -27.47 7.02 -11.46
CA LYS A 85 -26.43 6.21 -12.13
C LYS A 85 -25.22 6.01 -11.21
N ARG A 86 -25.19 4.85 -10.55
CA ARG A 86 -23.98 4.37 -9.87
C ARG A 86 -22.89 4.13 -10.91
N ALA A 87 -21.64 4.45 -10.57
CA ALA A 87 -20.51 3.98 -11.36
C ALA A 87 -20.54 2.45 -11.41
N GLY A 88 -20.21 1.86 -12.56
CA GLY A 88 -20.25 0.41 -12.78
C GLY A 88 -18.89 -0.11 -13.22
N TYR A 89 -18.48 -1.24 -12.66
CA TYR A 89 -17.30 -2.00 -13.06
C TYR A 89 -17.74 -3.38 -13.53
N THR A 90 -17.16 -3.86 -14.64
CA THR A 90 -17.36 -5.23 -15.10
C THR A 90 -16.06 -5.99 -15.01
N LEU A 91 -16.06 -7.06 -14.22
CA LEU A 91 -14.89 -7.88 -13.91
C LEU A 91 -15.19 -9.34 -14.24
N ARG A 92 -14.18 -10.10 -14.62
CA ARG A 92 -14.31 -11.54 -14.84
C ARG A 92 -14.34 -12.29 -13.51
N GLU A 93 -15.05 -13.42 -13.46
CA GLU A 93 -14.99 -14.37 -12.34
C GLU A 93 -13.53 -14.79 -12.06
N GLY A 94 -13.11 -14.68 -10.81
CA GLY A 94 -11.73 -14.89 -10.37
C GLY A 94 -10.79 -13.70 -10.60
N GLY A 95 -11.27 -12.62 -11.22
CA GLY A 95 -10.53 -11.37 -11.42
C GLY A 95 -10.29 -10.59 -10.14
N VAL A 96 -9.50 -9.53 -10.24
CA VAL A 96 -9.07 -8.73 -9.09
C VAL A 96 -9.33 -7.24 -9.26
N MET A 97 -9.59 -6.55 -8.15
CA MET A 97 -9.54 -5.09 -8.10
C MET A 97 -8.36 -4.64 -7.23
N CYS A 98 -7.57 -3.70 -7.74
CA CYS A 98 -6.40 -3.14 -7.07
C CYS A 98 -6.70 -1.73 -6.58
N PHE A 99 -6.78 -1.54 -5.27
CA PHE A 99 -7.06 -0.25 -4.64
C PHE A 99 -5.74 0.39 -4.18
N PHE A 100 -5.43 1.57 -4.71
CA PHE A 100 -4.22 2.31 -4.35
C PHE A 100 -4.49 3.82 -4.21
N VAL A 101 -3.52 4.55 -3.68
CA VAL A 101 -3.60 6.00 -3.48
C VAL A 101 -2.41 6.66 -4.17
N SER A 102 -2.65 7.46 -5.22
CA SER A 102 -1.54 8.10 -5.95
C SER A 102 -1.06 9.42 -5.32
N LYS A 103 -1.90 10.09 -4.53
CA LYS A 103 -1.60 11.42 -3.97
C LYS A 103 -2.28 11.68 -2.63
N GLY A 104 -1.73 12.65 -1.90
CA GLY A 104 -2.27 13.13 -0.63
C GLY A 104 -1.86 12.27 0.57
N ILE A 105 -2.37 12.64 1.74
CA ILE A 105 -2.11 11.98 3.04
C ILE A 105 -3.36 11.32 3.62
N SER A 106 -4.41 11.26 2.81
CA SER A 106 -5.71 10.73 3.19
C SER A 106 -5.63 9.23 3.42
N ARG A 107 -6.40 8.76 4.39
CA ARG A 107 -6.54 7.36 4.77
C ARG A 107 -7.84 6.82 4.17
N TYR A 108 -7.73 5.78 3.35
CA TYR A 108 -8.86 5.18 2.66
C TYR A 108 -9.18 3.79 3.19
N SER A 109 -10.46 3.41 3.11
CA SER A 109 -10.90 2.03 3.34
C SER A 109 -11.90 1.61 2.28
N VAL A 110 -11.99 0.30 2.07
CA VAL A 110 -12.81 -0.31 1.02
C VAL A 110 -13.77 -1.29 1.68
N LEU A 111 -15.04 -1.21 1.30
CA LEU A 111 -16.09 -2.14 1.69
C LEU A 111 -16.72 -2.72 0.42
N VAL A 112 -16.81 -4.04 0.34
CA VAL A 112 -17.45 -4.78 -0.75
C VAL A 112 -18.50 -5.72 -0.16
N GLU A 113 -19.72 -5.62 -0.66
CA GLU A 113 -20.87 -6.39 -0.18
C GLU A 113 -21.61 -7.02 -1.37
N GLN A 114 -21.96 -8.30 -1.27
CA GLN A 114 -22.73 -8.97 -2.31
C GLN A 114 -24.20 -8.54 -2.28
N ILE A 115 -24.78 -8.31 -3.45
CA ILE A 115 -26.17 -7.91 -3.65
C ILE A 115 -26.97 -9.13 -4.16
N GLY A 116 -28.24 -9.24 -3.76
CA GLY A 116 -29.18 -10.21 -4.33
C GLY A 116 -29.28 -11.54 -3.60
N THR A 117 -28.48 -11.76 -2.55
CA THR A 117 -28.65 -12.86 -1.60
C THR A 117 -29.65 -12.46 -0.51
N LYS A 118 -30.43 -13.43 0.03
CA LYS A 118 -31.38 -13.18 1.14
C LYS A 118 -30.69 -12.55 2.37
N GLU A 119 -29.41 -12.83 2.55
CA GLU A 119 -28.55 -12.25 3.57
C GLU A 119 -27.44 -11.41 2.95
N LYS A 120 -27.14 -10.27 3.56
CA LYS A 120 -26.06 -9.38 3.13
C LYS A 120 -24.71 -10.01 3.47
N ARG A 121 -23.94 -10.41 2.45
CA ARG A 121 -22.60 -11.00 2.63
C ARG A 121 -21.53 -9.94 2.39
N THR A 122 -20.74 -9.62 3.41
CA THR A 122 -19.55 -8.75 3.27
C THR A 122 -18.37 -9.58 2.79
N LEU A 123 -17.78 -9.22 1.66
CA LEU A 123 -16.60 -9.89 1.09
C LEU A 123 -15.30 -9.25 1.56
N LEU A 124 -15.29 -7.92 1.64
CA LEU A 124 -14.15 -7.13 2.10
C LEU A 124 -14.66 -5.99 2.95
N ASP A 125 -14.09 -5.81 4.13
CA ASP A 125 -14.18 -4.59 4.92
C ASP A 125 -12.78 -4.27 5.42
N SER A 126 -12.01 -3.56 4.57
CA SER A 126 -10.58 -3.36 4.81
C SER A 126 -10.33 -2.64 6.13
N ALA A 127 -11.26 -1.78 6.58
CA ALA A 127 -11.20 -1.08 7.86
C ALA A 127 -11.15 -2.04 9.07
N LYS A 128 -11.61 -3.29 8.90
CA LYS A 128 -11.53 -4.33 9.92
C LYS A 128 -10.40 -5.31 9.61
N VAL A 129 -10.51 -6.01 8.49
CA VAL A 129 -9.60 -7.11 8.10
C VAL A 129 -9.54 -7.24 6.58
N ILE A 130 -8.40 -7.76 6.10
CA ILE A 130 -8.23 -8.29 4.75
C ILE A 130 -8.65 -9.77 4.78
N PRO A 131 -9.50 -10.23 3.84
CA PRO A 131 -9.93 -11.62 3.78
C PRO A 131 -8.81 -12.57 3.31
N GLU A 132 -9.05 -13.87 3.48
CA GLU A 132 -8.19 -14.90 2.87
C GLU A 132 -8.21 -14.79 1.34
N GLY A 133 -7.04 -14.99 0.71
CA GLY A 133 -6.83 -14.92 -0.73
C GLY A 133 -6.37 -13.56 -1.24
N ASP A 134 -6.59 -12.50 -0.46
CA ASP A 134 -6.24 -11.13 -0.84
C ASP A 134 -4.76 -10.79 -0.56
N LEU A 135 -4.29 -9.75 -1.24
CA LEU A 135 -2.91 -9.26 -1.11
C LEU A 135 -2.88 -7.84 -0.53
N PHE A 136 -1.92 -7.58 0.34
CA PHE A 136 -1.59 -6.24 0.79
C PHE A 136 -0.13 -5.94 0.49
N ALA A 137 0.10 -4.93 -0.34
CA ALA A 137 1.43 -4.55 -0.79
C ALA A 137 1.84 -3.21 -0.19
N VAL A 138 3.11 -3.12 0.23
CA VAL A 138 3.69 -1.89 0.80
C VAL A 138 5.05 -1.63 0.17
N THR A 139 5.23 -0.45 -0.42
CA THR A 139 6.52 0.02 -0.91
C THR A 139 7.24 0.79 0.19
N LEU A 140 8.40 0.29 0.64
CA LEU A 140 9.14 0.89 1.76
C LEU A 140 10.26 1.79 1.25
N VAL A 141 10.12 3.09 1.48
CA VAL A 141 11.03 4.13 0.94
C VAL A 141 11.98 4.72 1.99
N LEU A 142 11.92 4.27 3.25
CA LEU A 142 12.90 4.63 4.26
C LEU A 142 13.70 3.37 4.63
N PRO A 143 15.03 3.48 4.74
CA PRO A 143 15.87 2.37 5.15
C PRO A 143 15.78 2.16 6.66
N GLY A 144 15.89 0.92 7.10
CA GLY A 144 15.83 0.53 8.50
C GLY A 144 15.05 -0.76 8.73
N ALA A 145 14.77 -1.06 10.00
CA ALA A 145 14.01 -2.22 10.41
C ALA A 145 12.54 -1.85 10.66
N TYR A 146 11.65 -2.54 9.97
CA TYR A 146 10.20 -2.43 10.16
C TYR A 146 9.66 -3.64 10.89
N ARG A 147 8.91 -3.41 11.96
CA ARG A 147 8.11 -4.43 12.61
C ARG A 147 6.81 -4.61 11.84
N ALA A 148 6.57 -5.82 11.35
CA ALA A 148 5.29 -6.21 10.76
C ALA A 148 4.45 -6.92 11.83
N LEU A 149 3.19 -6.54 11.97
CA LEU A 149 2.25 -7.10 12.94
C LEU A 149 0.98 -7.52 12.22
N ASN A 150 0.55 -8.76 12.43
CA ASN A 150 -0.81 -9.19 12.14
C ASN A 150 -1.61 -9.09 13.44
N THR A 151 -2.45 -8.05 13.57
CA THR A 151 -3.17 -7.78 14.81
C THR A 151 -4.27 -8.79 15.09
N VAL A 152 -4.76 -9.51 14.08
CA VAL A 152 -5.80 -10.54 14.24
C VAL A 152 -5.26 -11.74 15.01
N ALA A 153 -4.06 -12.20 14.65
CA ALA A 153 -3.44 -13.39 15.25
C ALA A 153 -2.38 -13.06 16.31
N ASN A 154 -2.18 -11.77 16.61
CA ASN A 154 -1.08 -11.27 17.44
C ASN A 154 0.28 -11.85 17.03
N ALA A 155 0.55 -11.87 15.72
CA ALA A 155 1.77 -12.44 15.17
C ALA A 155 2.69 -11.34 14.63
N GLU A 156 3.99 -11.53 14.81
CA GLU A 156 5.02 -10.54 14.45
C GLU A 156 5.96 -11.06 13.39
N GLY A 157 6.58 -10.13 12.67
CA GLY A 157 7.60 -10.36 11.66
C GLY A 157 8.50 -9.13 11.50
N LEU A 158 9.58 -9.29 10.75
CA LEU A 158 10.59 -8.26 10.54
C LEU A 158 10.84 -8.05 9.05
N VAL A 159 10.79 -6.79 8.60
CA VAL A 159 11.20 -6.38 7.26
C VAL A 159 12.40 -5.46 7.38
N GLU A 160 13.55 -5.89 6.86
CA GLU A 160 14.79 -5.12 6.88
C GLU A 160 14.97 -4.43 5.52
N VAL A 161 15.01 -3.09 5.51
CA VAL A 161 15.13 -2.28 4.30
C VAL A 161 16.54 -1.70 4.22
N ALA A 162 17.31 -2.17 3.27
CA ALA A 162 18.69 -1.72 3.04
C ALA A 162 18.77 -0.64 1.96
N MET A 163 19.79 0.21 2.05
CA MET A 163 20.17 1.08 0.94
C MET A 163 20.79 0.23 -0.18
N PRO A 164 20.43 0.44 -1.45
CA PRO A 164 21.08 -0.26 -2.55
C PRO A 164 22.56 0.17 -2.64
N ALA A 165 23.47 -0.82 -2.68
CA ALA A 165 24.91 -0.57 -2.81
C ALA A 165 25.32 -0.17 -4.24
N GLU A 166 24.57 -0.63 -5.25
CA GLU A 166 24.76 -0.33 -6.67
C GLU A 166 23.40 -0.09 -7.35
N ARG A 167 23.38 0.20 -8.67
CA ARG A 167 22.15 0.27 -9.48
C ARG A 167 21.55 -1.12 -9.66
N TYR A 168 21.04 -1.70 -8.58
CA TYR A 168 20.51 -3.05 -8.55
C TYR A 168 18.98 -3.01 -8.60
N ARG A 169 18.40 -3.61 -9.64
CA ARG A 169 16.96 -3.86 -9.75
C ARG A 169 16.74 -5.36 -9.58
N LEU A 170 16.15 -5.77 -8.46
CA LEU A 170 15.50 -7.07 -8.40
C LEU A 170 14.20 -6.98 -9.21
N ASP A 171 13.96 -7.98 -10.03
CA ASP A 171 12.79 -8.16 -10.89
C ASP A 171 11.62 -8.83 -10.18
N GLN A 172 11.84 -9.38 -8.98
CA GLN A 172 10.81 -10.10 -8.21
C GLN A 172 10.37 -9.33 -6.95
N PRO A 173 9.06 -9.26 -6.66
CA PRO A 173 8.56 -8.73 -5.41
C PRO A 173 8.94 -9.66 -4.25
N SER A 174 9.21 -9.09 -3.08
CA SER A 174 9.41 -9.87 -1.87
C SER A 174 8.06 -10.28 -1.31
N ILE A 175 7.74 -11.57 -1.35
CA ILE A 175 6.45 -12.09 -0.88
C ILE A 175 6.61 -12.63 0.55
N VAL A 176 5.69 -12.21 1.43
CA VAL A 176 5.50 -12.75 2.78
C VAL A 176 4.13 -13.41 2.83
N GLU A 177 4.09 -14.72 3.07
CA GLU A 177 2.84 -15.43 3.29
C GLU A 177 2.35 -15.20 4.73
N VAL A 178 1.08 -14.82 4.89
CA VAL A 178 0.37 -14.95 6.17
C VAL A 178 -0.21 -16.36 6.19
N LYS A 179 0.40 -17.27 6.94
CA LYS A 179 -0.06 -18.66 7.04
C LYS A 179 -1.47 -18.74 7.63
N ARG A 180 -2.12 -19.90 7.54
CA ARG A 180 -3.43 -20.16 8.18
C ARG A 180 -3.44 -19.87 9.70
N THR A 181 -2.29 -20.01 10.36
CA THR A 181 -2.09 -19.67 11.78
C THR A 181 -2.01 -18.15 12.04
N GLY A 182 -2.05 -17.33 11.00
CA GLY A 182 -1.87 -15.88 11.05
C GLY A 182 -0.41 -15.42 11.14
N ARG A 183 0.55 -16.35 11.26
CA ARG A 183 1.99 -16.05 11.33
C ARG A 183 2.59 -15.74 9.97
N PHE A 184 3.62 -14.89 9.95
CA PHE A 184 4.36 -14.54 8.74
C PHE A 184 5.38 -15.61 8.35
N SER A 185 5.51 -15.86 7.05
CA SER A 185 6.47 -16.78 6.46
C SER A 185 7.01 -16.19 5.14
N PRO A 186 8.30 -15.83 5.08
CA PRO A 186 9.26 -15.91 6.17
C PRO A 186 8.92 -14.92 7.30
N HIS A 187 9.37 -15.21 8.53
CA HIS A 187 9.22 -14.30 9.67
C HIS A 187 10.15 -13.07 9.54
N ARG A 188 11.25 -13.18 8.78
CA ARG A 188 12.18 -12.11 8.49
C ARG A 188 12.41 -12.04 6.98
N VAL A 189 12.35 -10.85 6.40
CA VAL A 189 12.65 -10.61 4.98
C VAL A 189 13.52 -9.37 4.83
N GLY A 190 14.53 -9.45 3.96
CA GLY A 190 15.37 -8.32 3.58
C GLY A 190 15.00 -7.81 2.21
N ILE A 191 14.81 -6.51 2.06
CA ILE A 191 14.50 -5.84 0.79
C ILE A 191 15.36 -4.58 0.61
N LEU A 192 15.40 -4.05 -0.61
CA LEU A 192 16.04 -2.77 -0.89
C LEU A 192 15.04 -1.62 -0.83
N LEU A 193 15.53 -0.43 -0.52
CA LEU A 193 14.74 0.80 -0.53
C LEU A 193 14.00 0.97 -1.86
N GLY A 194 12.72 1.30 -1.77
CA GLY A 194 11.82 1.47 -2.92
C GLY A 194 11.25 0.16 -3.47
N GLN A 195 11.61 -1.00 -2.88
CA GLN A 195 10.96 -2.26 -3.20
C GLN A 195 9.66 -2.45 -2.42
N THR A 196 8.80 -3.26 -3.02
CA THR A 196 7.51 -3.62 -2.44
C THR A 196 7.61 -4.98 -1.75
N VAL A 197 7.15 -5.02 -0.51
CA VAL A 197 6.81 -6.27 0.19
C VAL A 197 5.33 -6.56 -0.03
N VAL A 198 5.01 -7.78 -0.43
CA VAL A 198 3.63 -8.24 -0.68
C VAL A 198 3.25 -9.27 0.38
N PHE A 199 2.24 -8.95 1.18
CA PHE A 199 1.64 -9.87 2.13
C PHE A 199 0.52 -10.65 1.44
N ARG A 200 0.69 -11.97 1.29
CA ARG A 200 -0.34 -12.87 0.76
C ARG A 200 -1.14 -13.47 1.91
N CYS A 201 -2.41 -13.11 2.02
CA CYS A 201 -3.25 -13.51 3.16
C CYS A 201 -3.77 -14.93 2.98
N GLY A 202 -3.21 -15.92 3.67
CA GLY A 202 -3.73 -17.29 3.72
C GLY A 202 -4.77 -17.52 4.84
N THR A 203 -5.15 -16.45 5.52
CA THR A 203 -6.24 -16.34 6.50
C THR A 203 -6.61 -14.86 6.64
N GLN A 204 -7.69 -14.53 7.32
CA GLN A 204 -8.03 -13.14 7.61
C GLN A 204 -6.91 -12.45 8.39
N ALA A 205 -6.55 -11.24 7.96
CA ALA A 205 -5.40 -10.54 8.53
C ALA A 205 -5.63 -9.03 8.61
N ARG A 206 -4.97 -8.38 9.56
CA ARG A 206 -4.81 -6.93 9.57
C ARG A 206 -3.35 -6.61 9.78
N ILE A 207 -2.71 -6.08 8.75
CA ILE A 207 -1.27 -5.94 8.68
C ILE A 207 -0.88 -4.51 8.98
N ARG A 208 -0.03 -4.32 9.99
CA ARG A 208 0.60 -3.04 10.32
C ARG A 208 2.11 -3.16 10.18
N LEU A 209 2.73 -2.21 9.50
CA LEU A 209 4.19 -2.09 9.42
C LEU A 209 4.61 -0.79 10.08
N GLU A 210 5.65 -0.85 10.92
CA GLU A 210 6.17 0.33 11.61
C GLU A 210 7.69 0.34 11.59
N LEU A 211 8.29 1.47 11.19
CA LEU A 211 9.72 1.68 11.26
C LEU A 211 10.13 1.81 12.73
N VAL A 212 10.70 0.75 13.29
CA VAL A 212 11.13 0.69 14.69
C VAL A 212 12.58 1.10 14.87
N LYS A 213 13.42 0.90 13.86
CA LYS A 213 14.82 1.34 13.86
C LYS A 213 15.19 1.94 12.50
N PRO A 214 15.18 3.27 12.36
CA PRO A 214 15.71 3.93 11.18
C PRO A 214 17.17 3.57 10.95
N HIS A 215 17.60 3.47 9.68
CA HIS A 215 19.01 3.34 9.36
C HIS A 215 19.72 4.68 9.61
N ASP A 216 20.79 4.69 10.41
CA ASP A 216 21.56 5.89 10.76
C ASP A 216 22.41 6.38 9.57
N ILE A 217 21.80 7.11 8.64
CA ILE A 217 22.53 7.73 7.51
C ILE A 217 23.09 9.11 7.89
N VAL A 218 22.42 9.82 8.79
CA VAL A 218 22.72 11.24 9.10
C VAL A 218 23.98 11.39 9.95
N GLN A 219 24.20 10.52 10.95
CA GLN A 219 25.34 10.68 11.87
C GLN A 219 26.71 10.46 11.20
N LYS A 220 26.80 9.57 10.20
CA LYS A 220 28.07 9.31 9.51
C LYS A 220 28.52 10.50 8.65
N ARG A 221 27.59 11.20 7.99
CA ARG A 221 27.90 12.38 7.16
C ARG A 221 28.24 13.63 7.96
N GLU A 222 27.69 13.81 9.16
CA GLU A 222 28.08 14.92 10.03
C GLU A 222 29.47 14.74 10.66
N GLN A 223 29.92 13.49 10.84
CA GLN A 223 31.27 13.18 11.28
C GLN A 223 32.30 13.38 10.16
N GLU A 224 31.91 13.15 8.90
CA GLU A 224 32.72 13.42 7.71
C GLU A 224 32.56 14.86 7.19
N LYS A 225 32.61 15.87 8.07
CA LYS A 225 32.75 17.25 7.61
C LYS A 225 34.03 17.35 6.77
N PRO A 226 33.97 17.85 5.52
CA PRO A 226 35.17 18.01 4.71
C PRO A 226 36.13 18.96 5.43
N ARG A 227 37.30 18.44 5.83
CA ARG A 227 38.41 19.27 6.27
C ARG A 227 38.87 20.08 5.06
N PHE A 228 38.42 21.33 4.95
CA PHE A 228 39.04 22.27 4.05
C PHE A 228 40.49 22.48 4.50
N THR A 229 41.42 21.80 3.82
CA THR A 229 42.85 22.05 3.96
C THR A 229 43.12 23.45 3.42
N ARG A 230 43.27 24.40 4.33
CA ARG A 230 43.72 25.76 4.01
C ARG A 230 45.17 25.61 3.50
N ARG A 231 45.36 25.71 2.18
CA ARG A 231 46.70 25.81 1.58
C ARG A 231 47.37 27.02 2.23
N LYS A 232 48.46 26.81 2.97
CA LYS A 232 49.30 27.92 3.45
C LYS A 232 49.79 28.65 2.21
N SER A 233 49.51 29.96 2.13
CA SER A 233 50.16 30.84 1.18
C SER A 233 51.64 30.88 1.53
N ASP A 234 52.49 30.40 0.62
CA ASP A 234 53.93 30.65 0.72
C ASP A 234 54.18 32.16 0.74
N LYS A 235 54.83 32.62 1.79
CA LYS A 235 55.41 33.96 1.88
C LYS A 235 56.94 33.81 1.85
N GLY A 236 57.57 34.36 0.82
CA GLY A 236 59.02 34.59 0.71
C GLY A 236 59.76 33.43 0.05
N LYS A 237 60.64 33.64 -0.92
CA LYS A 237 61.54 34.79 -1.20
C LYS A 237 61.64 35.08 -2.70
#